data_AF-A0A4V3CZF1-F1
#
_entry.id   AF-A0A4V3CZF1-F1
#
_cell.length_a   1.000
_cell.length_b   1.000
_cell.length_c   1.000
_cell.angle_alpha   90.00
_cell.angle_beta   90.00
_cell.angle_gamma   90.00
#
_symmetry.space_group_name_H-M   'P 1'
#
loop_
_entity.id
_entity.type
_entity.pdbx_description
1 polymer ?
#
loop_
_entity_poly.entity_id
_entity_poly.type
_entity_poly.pdbx_seq_one_letter_code
_entity_poly.pdbx_strand_id
1 'polypeptide(L)'
;MLRSWQDVVAKWQLVPRAASKAAQEGPCEADKVFGEALDALEDGRLDEALRQFEAAAQLRDHHLDQIGIGDVYLARGGLRLALVHYRKAVEAAPTDELTVIAVSQLRVAAGEAASAVDELEKLVAAHPDDPVARYYLASTLYSVTEQVRSQTGDERLVMTTERQLAICTHAAERILQLHVDDRELNRGARLLQAEIAALRRWTWIRPVVAEALAIVIVVCGVAGAIAGGMTGSVPVVVLSVLAGGGLLFAVVQRFRRQVWRLQAELTEDSIAKPGVE
;
A
#
# COMPACT_ATOMS: atom_id res chain seq x y z
N MET A 1 -7.33 1.96 -10.33
CA MET A 1 -7.35 2.73 -11.61
C MET A 1 -7.95 4.13 -11.47
N LEU A 2 -8.97 4.39 -10.64
CA LEU A 2 -9.58 5.74 -10.51
C LEU A 2 -8.65 6.84 -9.97
N ARG A 3 -7.53 6.48 -9.32
CA ARG A 3 -6.54 7.45 -8.80
C ARG A 3 -5.51 7.93 -9.81
N SER A 4 -5.22 7.20 -10.89
CA SER A 4 -4.10 7.56 -11.77
C SER A 4 -4.29 8.94 -12.41
N TRP A 5 -5.54 9.30 -12.73
CA TRP A 5 -5.86 10.63 -13.24
C TRP A 5 -5.72 11.72 -12.17
N GLN A 6 -6.27 11.48 -10.97
CA GLN A 6 -6.16 12.40 -9.85
C GLN A 6 -4.70 12.62 -9.46
N ASP A 7 -3.89 11.55 -9.47
CA ASP A 7 -2.46 11.63 -9.22
C ASP A 7 -1.72 12.35 -10.35
N VAL A 8 -2.14 12.25 -11.61
CA VAL A 8 -1.54 13.06 -12.70
C VAL A 8 -1.85 14.54 -12.50
N VAL A 9 -3.10 14.89 -12.22
CA VAL A 9 -3.56 16.27 -12.06
C VAL A 9 -3.02 16.92 -10.78
N ALA A 10 -3.03 16.20 -9.66
CA ALA A 10 -2.52 16.67 -8.37
C ALA A 10 -1.06 17.12 -8.46
N LYS A 11 -0.27 16.50 -9.36
CA LYS A 11 1.13 16.85 -9.59
C LYS A 11 1.20 18.32 -9.95
N TRP A 12 0.51 18.65 -11.03
CA TRP A 12 0.53 19.95 -11.69
C TRP A 12 -0.15 21.03 -10.85
N GLN A 13 -1.18 20.68 -10.09
CA GLN A 13 -1.86 21.60 -9.17
C GLN A 13 -1.03 21.96 -7.95
N LEU A 14 -0.20 21.04 -7.46
CA LEU A 14 0.63 21.23 -6.28
C LEU A 14 2.01 21.82 -6.61
N VAL A 15 2.44 21.79 -7.89
CA VAL A 15 3.68 22.44 -8.32
C VAL A 15 3.58 23.95 -8.06
N PRO A 16 4.48 24.53 -7.24
CA PRO A 16 4.53 25.98 -7.08
C PRO A 16 4.72 26.64 -8.45
N ARG A 17 4.00 27.73 -8.73
CA ARG A 17 4.20 28.60 -9.92
C ARG A 17 5.65 29.10 -10.10
N ALA A 18 6.56 28.81 -9.16
CA ALA A 18 8.00 28.99 -9.26
C ALA A 18 8.67 27.96 -10.22
N ALA A 19 8.23 26.70 -10.26
CA ALA A 19 8.72 25.73 -11.25
C ALA A 19 8.10 25.98 -12.64
N SER A 20 6.87 26.50 -12.69
CA SER A 20 6.35 27.14 -13.91
C SER A 20 7.08 28.44 -14.27
N LYS A 21 7.95 28.95 -13.40
CA LYS A 21 8.85 30.10 -13.63
C LYS A 21 10.23 29.66 -14.10
N ALA A 22 10.70 28.48 -13.69
CA ALA A 22 11.86 27.83 -14.32
C ALA A 22 11.54 27.43 -15.77
N ALA A 23 10.28 27.06 -16.05
CA ALA A 23 9.79 26.97 -17.42
C ALA A 23 9.97 28.29 -18.21
N GLN A 24 9.84 29.45 -17.55
CA GLN A 24 9.94 30.80 -18.16
C GLN A 24 11.34 31.20 -18.64
N GLU A 25 12.32 30.30 -18.60
CA GLU A 25 13.61 30.54 -19.28
C GLU A 25 13.54 30.28 -20.80
N GLY A 26 12.39 29.82 -21.32
CA GLY A 26 12.10 29.65 -22.74
C GLY A 26 11.46 30.88 -23.42
N PRO A 27 11.14 30.80 -24.72
CA PRO A 27 10.31 31.80 -25.37
C PRO A 27 8.98 31.91 -24.63
N CYS A 28 8.53 33.12 -24.29
CA CYS A 28 7.27 33.37 -23.56
C CYS A 28 6.04 32.66 -24.19
N GLU A 29 6.10 32.38 -25.49
CA GLU A 29 5.10 31.59 -26.22
C GLU A 29 5.05 30.12 -25.80
N ALA A 30 6.20 29.46 -25.57
CA ALA A 30 6.27 28.08 -25.12
C ALA A 30 5.60 27.89 -23.74
N ASP A 31 5.81 28.84 -22.82
CA ASP A 31 5.21 28.80 -21.49
C ASP A 31 3.69 29.00 -21.53
N LYS A 32 3.23 29.88 -22.41
CA LYS A 32 1.79 30.10 -22.60
C LYS A 32 1.13 28.81 -23.11
N VAL A 33 1.72 28.20 -24.14
CA VAL A 33 1.25 26.95 -24.73
C VAL A 33 1.30 25.81 -23.70
N PHE A 34 2.34 25.75 -22.88
CA PHE A 34 2.45 24.81 -21.77
C PHE A 34 1.34 25.02 -20.72
N GLY A 35 1.03 26.27 -20.37
CA GLY A 35 -0.10 26.60 -19.48
C GLY A 35 -1.44 26.15 -20.05
N GLU A 36 -1.69 26.40 -21.34
CA GLU A 36 -2.90 25.91 -22.03
C GLU A 36 -2.98 24.37 -22.05
N ALA A 37 -1.82 23.70 -22.16
CA ALA A 37 -1.73 22.25 -22.08
C ALA A 37 -2.11 21.73 -20.67
N LEU A 38 -1.67 22.41 -19.61
CA LEU A 38 -2.03 22.08 -18.23
C LEU A 38 -3.53 22.29 -18.00
N ASP A 39 -4.10 23.43 -18.42
CA ASP A 39 -5.54 23.68 -18.28
C ASP A 39 -6.36 22.62 -19.01
N ALA A 40 -5.95 22.23 -20.22
CA ALA A 40 -6.57 21.15 -20.97
C ALA A 40 -6.41 19.78 -20.29
N LEU A 41 -5.26 19.53 -19.67
CA LEU A 41 -5.01 18.32 -18.89
C LEU A 41 -5.95 18.30 -17.69
N GLU A 42 -5.99 19.33 -16.84
CA GLU A 42 -6.86 19.35 -15.65
C GLU A 42 -8.34 19.14 -15.98
N ASP A 43 -8.80 19.70 -17.10
CA ASP A 43 -10.18 19.56 -17.59
C ASP A 43 -10.47 18.19 -18.25
N GLY A 44 -9.49 17.29 -18.34
CA GLY A 44 -9.63 15.96 -18.93
C GLY A 44 -9.68 15.95 -20.46
N ARG A 45 -9.37 17.08 -21.11
CA ARG A 45 -9.29 17.18 -22.58
C ARG A 45 -7.95 16.65 -23.08
N LEU A 46 -7.76 15.33 -22.97
CA LEU A 46 -6.47 14.67 -23.20
C LEU A 46 -5.91 14.89 -24.62
N ASP A 47 -6.75 14.96 -25.65
CA ASP A 47 -6.30 15.21 -27.02
C ASP A 47 -5.80 16.65 -27.20
N GLU A 48 -6.46 17.61 -26.55
CA GLU A 48 -6.00 19.00 -26.55
C GLU A 48 -4.69 19.13 -25.79
N ALA A 49 -4.64 18.58 -24.57
CA ALA A 49 -3.45 18.59 -23.72
C ALA A 49 -2.23 18.04 -24.47
N LEU A 50 -2.38 16.90 -25.17
CA LEU A 50 -1.30 16.30 -25.95
C LEU A 50 -0.80 17.25 -27.04
N ARG A 51 -1.71 17.82 -27.85
CA ARG A 51 -1.33 18.74 -28.93
C ARG A 51 -0.60 19.97 -28.40
N GLN A 52 -1.05 20.53 -27.28
CA GLN A 52 -0.44 21.71 -26.69
C GLN A 52 0.92 21.39 -26.07
N PHE A 53 1.08 20.26 -25.35
CA PHE A 53 2.40 19.86 -24.88
C PHE A 53 3.38 19.58 -26.03
N GLU A 54 2.93 18.94 -27.12
CA GLU A 54 3.76 18.74 -28.32
C GLU A 54 4.15 20.05 -28.99
N ALA A 55 3.25 21.04 -29.03
CA ALA A 55 3.55 22.38 -29.53
C ALA A 55 4.56 23.11 -28.62
N ALA A 56 4.42 23.03 -27.29
CA ALA A 56 5.41 23.56 -26.35
C ALA A 56 6.79 22.91 -26.56
N ALA A 57 6.84 21.58 -26.71
CA ALA A 57 8.06 20.82 -26.95
C ALA A 57 8.71 21.10 -28.32
N GLN A 58 7.99 21.68 -29.28
CA GLN A 58 8.57 22.18 -30.54
C GLN A 58 9.20 23.57 -30.39
N LEU A 59 8.69 24.37 -29.46
CA LEU A 59 9.17 25.72 -29.19
C LEU A 59 10.38 25.72 -28.25
N ARG A 60 10.51 24.71 -27.38
CA ARG A 60 11.66 24.51 -26.49
C ARG A 60 11.90 23.01 -26.23
N ASP A 61 13.15 22.67 -25.96
CA ASP A 61 13.50 21.34 -25.46
C ASP A 61 13.59 21.40 -23.91
N HIS A 62 12.51 21.03 -23.24
CA HIS A 62 12.40 21.10 -21.78
C HIS A 62 11.78 19.82 -21.20
N HIS A 63 12.32 19.34 -20.06
CA HIS A 63 11.89 18.07 -19.46
C HIS A 63 10.41 18.07 -19.06
N LEU A 64 9.90 19.20 -18.53
CA LEU A 64 8.50 19.36 -18.15
C LEU A 64 7.52 19.09 -19.30
N ASP A 65 7.84 19.49 -20.54
CA ASP A 65 6.98 19.22 -21.69
C ASP A 65 6.92 17.71 -21.96
N GLN A 66 8.06 17.03 -21.84
CA GLN A 66 8.12 15.57 -21.95
C GLN A 66 7.37 14.87 -20.80
N ILE A 67 7.41 15.41 -19.58
CA ILE A 67 6.59 14.89 -18.46
C ILE A 67 5.11 15.06 -18.79
N GLY A 68 4.67 16.24 -19.25
CA GLY A 68 3.28 16.50 -19.63
C GLY A 68 2.76 15.55 -20.72
N ILE A 69 3.55 15.33 -21.78
CA ILE A 69 3.22 14.34 -22.82
C ILE A 69 3.11 12.94 -22.23
N GLY A 70 4.08 12.55 -21.39
CA GLY A 70 4.09 11.26 -20.72
C GLY A 70 2.88 11.04 -19.81
N ASP A 71 2.45 12.08 -19.09
CA ASP A 71 1.27 12.09 -18.23
C ASP A 71 -0.02 11.88 -19.03
N VAL A 72 -0.15 12.54 -20.18
CA VAL A 72 -1.30 12.32 -21.07
C VAL A 72 -1.34 10.87 -21.54
N TYR A 73 -0.20 10.29 -21.93
CA TYR A 73 -0.14 8.88 -22.31
C TYR A 73 -0.43 7.95 -21.13
N LEU A 74 0.06 8.26 -19.93
CA LEU A 74 -0.20 7.50 -18.72
C LEU A 74 -1.70 7.50 -18.38
N ALA A 75 -2.36 8.65 -18.48
CA ALA A 75 -3.79 8.81 -18.29
C ALA A 75 -4.62 7.98 -19.29
N ARG A 76 -4.12 7.81 -20.52
CA ARG A 76 -4.72 6.93 -21.54
C ARG A 76 -4.41 5.44 -21.34
N GLY A 77 -3.63 5.07 -20.32
CA GLY A 77 -3.14 3.70 -20.11
C GLY A 77 -1.99 3.29 -21.04
N GLY A 78 -1.42 4.24 -21.81
CA GLY A 78 -0.34 4.03 -22.76
C GLY A 78 1.04 3.95 -22.11
N LEU A 79 1.27 2.97 -21.23
CA LEU A 79 2.51 2.83 -20.44
C LEU A 79 3.80 2.89 -21.29
N ARG A 80 3.79 2.25 -22.47
CA ARG A 80 4.96 2.22 -23.36
C ARG A 80 5.31 3.60 -23.91
N LEU A 81 4.31 4.40 -24.26
CA LEU A 81 4.51 5.76 -24.78
C LEU A 81 4.90 6.71 -23.65
N ALA A 82 4.25 6.58 -22.48
CA ALA A 82 4.63 7.33 -21.28
C ALA A 82 6.11 7.10 -20.92
N LEU A 83 6.59 5.86 -20.95
CA LEU A 83 7.98 5.51 -20.71
C LEU A 83 8.96 6.21 -21.67
N VAL A 84 8.61 6.33 -22.95
CA VAL A 84 9.48 7.01 -23.94
C VAL A 84 9.68 8.46 -23.57
N HIS A 85 8.61 9.17 -23.20
CA HIS A 85 8.68 10.58 -22.86
C HIS A 85 9.30 10.82 -21.47
N TYR A 86 9.00 9.98 -20.49
CA TYR A 86 9.66 10.08 -19.18
C TYR A 86 11.16 9.79 -19.25
N ARG A 87 11.62 8.89 -20.12
CA ARG A 87 13.06 8.71 -20.35
C ARG A 87 13.75 9.97 -20.84
N LYS A 88 13.12 10.70 -21.78
CA LYS A 88 13.65 11.99 -22.24
C LYS A 88 13.70 13.02 -21.11
N ALA A 89 12.66 13.06 -20.27
CA ALA A 89 12.65 13.94 -19.09
C ALA A 89 13.77 13.58 -18.10
N VAL A 90 14.01 12.30 -17.85
CA VAL A 90 15.11 11.79 -17.00
C VAL A 90 16.48 12.14 -17.59
N GLU A 91 16.66 12.00 -18.90
CA GLU A 91 17.93 12.35 -19.57
C GLU A 91 18.23 13.86 -19.44
N ALA A 92 17.21 14.71 -19.51
CA ALA A 92 17.35 16.16 -19.40
C ALA A 92 17.53 16.63 -17.94
N ALA A 93 16.78 16.06 -17.00
CA ALA A 93 16.75 16.50 -15.60
C ALA A 93 16.57 15.32 -14.62
N PRO A 94 17.62 14.50 -14.40
CA PRO A 94 17.52 13.22 -13.69
C PRO A 94 17.22 13.36 -12.18
N THR A 95 17.52 14.52 -11.59
CA THR A 95 17.34 14.79 -10.16
C THR A 95 16.20 15.76 -9.88
N ASP A 96 15.49 16.20 -10.90
CA ASP A 96 14.33 17.08 -10.75
C ASP A 96 13.19 16.33 -10.06
N GLU A 97 12.53 17.01 -9.11
CA GLU A 97 11.51 16.42 -8.24
C GLU A 97 10.34 15.85 -9.07
N LEU A 98 9.91 16.56 -10.12
CA LEU A 98 8.80 16.15 -10.97
C LEU A 98 9.19 14.99 -11.88
N THR A 99 10.44 14.93 -12.32
CA THR A 99 10.98 13.77 -13.05
C THR A 99 10.93 12.51 -12.18
N VAL A 100 11.40 12.59 -10.92
CA VAL A 100 11.36 11.46 -9.98
C VAL A 100 9.93 11.00 -9.73
N ILE A 101 9.01 11.94 -9.54
CA ILE A 101 7.58 11.66 -9.37
C ILE A 101 7.00 11.00 -10.63
N ALA A 102 7.29 11.51 -11.82
CA ALA A 102 6.77 10.96 -13.07
C ALA A 102 7.19 9.49 -13.30
N VAL A 103 8.47 9.18 -13.06
CA VAL A 103 8.98 7.80 -13.12
C VAL A 103 8.32 6.92 -12.07
N SER A 104 8.12 7.44 -10.85
CA SER A 104 7.44 6.72 -9.78
C SER A 104 6.00 6.36 -10.16
N GLN A 105 5.25 7.30 -10.74
CA GLN A 105 3.89 7.06 -11.24
C GLN A 105 3.85 6.00 -12.35
N LEU A 106 4.83 6.00 -13.25
CA LEU A 106 4.94 4.97 -14.28
C LEU A 106 5.16 3.58 -13.66
N ARG A 107 6.06 3.45 -12.67
CA ARG A 107 6.30 2.20 -11.95
C ARG A 107 5.06 1.71 -11.23
N VAL A 108 4.32 2.62 -10.57
CA VAL A 108 3.02 2.30 -9.95
C VAL A 108 2.05 1.74 -10.99
N ALA A 109 1.90 2.42 -12.13
CA ALA A 109 1.00 2.00 -13.20
C ALA A 109 1.44 0.68 -13.88
N ALA A 110 2.73 0.35 -13.84
CA ALA A 110 3.29 -0.93 -14.28
C ALA A 110 3.11 -2.07 -13.25
N GLY A 111 2.58 -1.80 -12.05
CA GLY A 111 2.43 -2.80 -11.00
C GLY A 111 3.68 -2.99 -10.12
N GLU A 112 4.61 -2.04 -10.16
CA GLU A 112 5.90 -2.08 -9.48
C GLU A 112 6.02 -0.99 -8.39
N ALA A 113 4.92 -0.67 -7.70
CA ALA A 113 4.86 0.46 -6.75
C ALA A 113 5.92 0.36 -5.64
N ALA A 114 6.24 -0.86 -5.19
CA ALA A 114 7.24 -1.08 -4.14
C ALA A 114 8.63 -0.55 -4.56
N SER A 115 8.97 -0.62 -5.84
CA SER A 115 10.26 -0.14 -6.36
C SER A 115 10.36 1.39 -6.42
N ALA A 116 9.22 2.10 -6.41
CA ALA A 116 9.17 3.56 -6.46
C ALA A 116 9.28 4.21 -5.07
N VAL A 117 8.97 3.46 -4.00
CA VAL A 117 8.99 3.98 -2.62
C VAL A 117 10.37 4.47 -2.22
N ASP A 118 11.44 3.74 -2.55
CA ASP A 118 12.80 4.10 -2.15
C ASP A 118 13.27 5.45 -2.72
N GLU A 119 12.89 5.76 -3.97
CA GLU A 119 13.23 7.03 -4.62
C GLU A 119 12.41 8.18 -4.02
N LEU A 120 11.12 7.95 -3.74
CA LEU A 120 10.25 8.95 -3.11
C LEU A 120 10.58 9.20 -1.64
N GLU A 121 11.02 8.19 -0.88
CA GLU A 121 11.53 8.37 0.48
C GLU A 121 12.77 9.27 0.50
N LYS A 122 13.69 9.09 -0.46
CA LYS A 122 14.84 10.00 -0.61
C LYS A 122 14.40 11.41 -0.97
N LEU A 123 13.42 11.56 -1.85
CA LEU A 123 12.86 12.86 -2.24
C LEU A 123 12.26 13.59 -1.03
N VAL A 124 11.42 12.91 -0.25
CA VAL A 124 10.83 13.46 0.98
C VAL A 124 11.89 13.75 2.04
N ALA A 125 12.95 12.94 2.16
CA ALA A 125 14.05 13.21 3.07
C ALA A 125 14.86 14.46 2.67
N ALA A 126 15.04 14.69 1.37
CA ALA A 126 15.74 15.86 0.84
C ALA A 126 14.90 17.15 0.94
N HIS A 127 13.58 17.03 0.75
CA HIS A 127 12.63 18.14 0.80
C HIS A 127 11.51 17.84 1.79
N PRO A 128 11.80 17.84 3.11
CA PRO A 128 10.82 17.41 4.11
C PRO A 128 9.54 18.20 4.05
N ASP A 129 9.57 19.50 3.71
CA ASP A 129 8.41 20.39 3.71
C ASP A 129 7.65 20.46 2.39
N ASP A 130 8.07 19.73 1.36
CA ASP A 130 7.37 19.69 0.08
C ASP A 130 6.07 18.85 0.20
N PRO A 131 4.87 19.47 0.09
CA PRO A 131 3.61 18.75 0.12
C PRO A 131 3.45 17.80 -1.08
N VAL A 132 4.06 18.10 -2.23
CA VAL A 132 3.96 17.30 -3.45
C VAL A 132 4.66 15.96 -3.21
N ALA A 133 5.94 15.97 -2.80
CA ALA A 133 6.70 14.76 -2.51
C ALA A 133 6.02 13.89 -1.44
N ARG A 134 5.53 14.50 -0.34
CA ARG A 134 4.78 13.79 0.71
C ARG A 134 3.52 13.13 0.17
N TYR A 135 2.75 13.83 -0.66
CA TYR A 135 1.55 13.30 -1.30
C TYR A 135 1.88 12.09 -2.17
N TYR A 136 2.89 12.17 -3.03
CA TYR A 136 3.26 11.06 -3.93
C TYR A 136 3.81 9.85 -3.21
N LEU A 137 4.62 10.05 -2.17
CA LEU A 137 5.05 8.94 -1.33
C LEU A 137 3.86 8.25 -0.69
N ALA A 138 2.93 9.01 -0.12
CA ALA A 138 1.74 8.45 0.53
C ALA A 138 0.80 7.75 -0.46
N SER A 139 0.56 8.32 -1.65
CA SER A 139 -0.23 7.70 -2.71
C SER A 139 0.43 6.40 -3.21
N THR A 140 1.75 6.42 -3.42
CA THR A 140 2.53 5.24 -3.84
C THR A 140 2.50 4.14 -2.79
N LEU A 141 2.68 4.47 -1.50
CA LEU A 141 2.54 3.52 -0.39
C LEU A 141 1.13 2.91 -0.35
N TYR A 142 0.09 3.69 -0.65
CA TYR A 142 -1.26 3.16 -0.76
C TYR A 142 -1.37 2.16 -1.92
N SER A 143 -0.82 2.47 -3.09
CA SER A 143 -0.74 1.53 -4.21
C SER A 143 0.08 0.27 -3.92
N VAL A 144 1.13 0.36 -3.09
CA VAL A 144 1.85 -0.84 -2.59
C VAL A 144 0.89 -1.75 -1.85
N THR A 145 0.01 -1.21 -1.00
CA THR A 145 -0.96 -2.04 -0.27
C THR A 145 -1.95 -2.72 -1.21
N GLU A 146 -2.35 -2.07 -2.30
CA GLU A 146 -3.24 -2.68 -3.31
C GLU A 146 -2.54 -3.80 -4.10
N GLN A 147 -1.29 -3.58 -4.50
CA GLN A 147 -0.52 -4.51 -5.33
C GLN A 147 0.01 -5.74 -4.56
N VAL A 148 0.26 -5.59 -3.26
CA VAL A 148 0.79 -6.66 -2.40
C VAL A 148 -0.31 -7.62 -1.95
N ARG A 149 -1.56 -7.15 -1.80
CA ARG A 149 -2.69 -7.97 -1.33
C ARG A 149 -3.12 -8.99 -2.38
N SER A 150 -3.59 -10.14 -1.91
CA SER A 150 -4.22 -11.15 -2.78
C SER A 150 -5.59 -10.67 -3.21
N GLN A 151 -6.02 -11.03 -4.42
CA GLN A 151 -7.33 -10.67 -4.96
C GLN A 151 -8.20 -11.92 -5.12
N THR A 152 -9.40 -11.88 -4.55
CA THR A 152 -10.39 -12.94 -4.72
C THR A 152 -11.16 -12.79 -6.03
N GLY A 153 -11.90 -13.82 -6.46
CA GLY A 153 -12.65 -13.81 -7.72
C GLY A 153 -13.75 -12.75 -7.82
N ASP A 154 -14.22 -12.23 -6.68
CA ASP A 154 -15.12 -11.07 -6.56
C ASP A 154 -14.37 -9.73 -6.45
N GLU A 155 -13.10 -9.71 -6.87
CA GLU A 155 -12.19 -8.55 -6.90
C GLU A 155 -11.83 -7.94 -5.53
N ARG A 156 -12.21 -8.58 -4.43
CA ARG A 156 -11.88 -8.10 -3.09
C ARG A 156 -10.41 -8.35 -2.76
N LEU A 157 -9.74 -7.32 -2.23
CA LEU A 157 -8.37 -7.43 -1.75
C LEU A 157 -8.36 -8.03 -0.33
N VAL A 158 -7.54 -9.06 -0.12
CA VAL A 158 -7.40 -9.78 1.15
C VAL A 158 -5.93 -9.96 1.50
N MET A 159 -5.63 -9.99 2.79
CA MET A 159 -4.28 -10.26 3.31
C MET A 159 -4.25 -11.69 3.86
N THR A 160 -3.50 -12.57 3.19
CA THR A 160 -3.43 -14.00 3.48
C THR A 160 -2.12 -14.43 4.13
N THR A 161 -1.08 -13.59 4.06
CA THR A 161 0.24 -13.87 4.67
C THR A 161 0.64 -12.84 5.73
N GLU A 162 1.45 -13.26 6.69
CA GLU A 162 2.00 -12.35 7.71
C GLU A 162 2.85 -11.24 7.10
N ARG A 163 3.56 -11.53 6.00
CA ARG A 163 4.33 -10.54 5.24
C ARG A 163 3.45 -9.46 4.63
N GLN A 164 2.32 -9.83 4.01
CA GLN A 164 1.35 -8.87 3.47
C GLN A 164 0.80 -7.96 4.57
N LEU A 165 0.45 -8.52 5.74
CA LEU A 165 0.03 -7.72 6.90
C LEU A 165 1.13 -6.75 7.33
N ALA A 166 2.39 -7.18 7.40
CA ALA A 166 3.51 -6.35 7.81
C ALA A 166 3.74 -5.17 6.84
N ILE A 167 3.74 -5.43 5.53
CA ILE A 167 3.89 -4.39 4.50
C ILE A 167 2.75 -3.38 4.58
N CYS A 168 1.50 -3.85 4.66
CA CYS A 168 0.33 -2.97 4.77
C CYS A 168 0.32 -2.17 6.07
N THR A 169 0.83 -2.74 7.17
CA THR A 169 0.96 -2.04 8.45
C THR A 169 1.94 -0.88 8.32
N HIS A 170 3.13 -1.16 7.80
CA HIS A 170 4.18 -0.17 7.61
C HIS A 170 3.72 0.95 6.68
N ALA A 171 3.12 0.61 5.55
CA ALA A 171 2.60 1.59 4.60
C ALA A 171 1.52 2.49 5.23
N ALA A 172 0.56 1.92 5.97
CA ALA A 172 -0.50 2.69 6.61
C ALA A 172 0.04 3.63 7.69
N GLU A 173 0.98 3.17 8.51
CA GLU A 173 1.66 4.01 9.50
C GLU A 173 2.44 5.16 8.85
N ARG A 174 3.20 4.83 7.80
CA ARG A 174 4.01 5.82 7.08
C ARG A 174 3.15 6.88 6.40
N ILE A 175 2.03 6.50 5.77
CA ILE A 175 1.06 7.45 5.20
C ILE A 175 0.57 8.46 6.24
N LEU A 176 0.22 7.99 7.44
CA LEU A 176 -0.27 8.87 8.51
C LEU A 176 0.82 9.77 9.09
N GLN A 177 2.07 9.31 9.11
CA GLN A 177 3.23 10.12 9.53
C GLN A 177 3.62 11.21 8.54
N LEU A 178 3.23 11.10 7.27
CA LEU A 178 3.54 12.10 6.25
C LEU A 178 2.68 13.36 6.38
N HIS A 179 1.59 13.32 7.16
CA HIS A 179 0.70 14.46 7.39
C HIS A 179 0.23 15.14 6.09
N VAL A 180 -0.12 14.34 5.09
CA VAL A 180 -0.63 14.84 3.79
C VAL A 180 -2.00 15.47 3.98
N ASP A 181 -2.25 16.61 3.33
CA ASP A 181 -3.57 17.28 3.34
C ASP A 181 -4.55 16.63 2.33
N ASP A 182 -4.66 15.31 2.38
CA ASP A 182 -5.63 14.54 1.61
C ASP A 182 -6.50 13.71 2.57
N ARG A 183 -7.79 14.06 2.64
CA ARG A 183 -8.73 13.42 3.58
C ARG A 183 -8.98 11.96 3.24
N GLU A 184 -9.04 11.61 1.96
CA GLU A 184 -9.35 10.25 1.52
C GLU A 184 -8.16 9.31 1.74
N LEU A 185 -6.94 9.77 1.49
CA LEU A 185 -5.71 9.02 1.75
C LEU A 185 -5.54 8.74 3.25
N ASN A 186 -5.73 9.75 4.09
CA ASN A 186 -5.69 9.60 5.54
C ASN A 186 -6.78 8.67 6.06
N ARG A 187 -8.00 8.78 5.52
CA ARG A 187 -9.12 7.90 5.87
C ARG A 187 -8.82 6.46 5.47
N GLY A 188 -8.33 6.23 4.26
CA GLY A 188 -7.95 4.92 3.74
C GLY A 188 -6.89 4.25 4.61
N ALA A 189 -5.84 4.98 4.99
CA ALA A 189 -4.79 4.45 5.87
C ALA A 189 -5.32 4.06 7.26
N ARG A 190 -6.23 4.86 7.86
CA ARG A 190 -6.85 4.52 9.15
C ARG A 190 -7.76 3.30 9.06
N LEU A 191 -8.53 3.18 7.98
CA LEU A 191 -9.38 2.00 7.75
C LEU A 191 -8.50 0.74 7.60
N LEU A 192 -7.39 0.84 6.86
CA LEU A 192 -6.44 -0.24 6.71
C LEU A 192 -5.81 -0.64 8.06
N GLN A 193 -5.42 0.32 8.90
CA GLN A 193 -4.95 0.02 10.27
C GLN A 193 -6.01 -0.70 11.11
N ALA A 194 -7.27 -0.25 11.05
CA ALA A 194 -8.37 -0.89 11.78
C ALA A 194 -8.63 -2.32 11.28
N GLU A 195 -8.57 -2.54 9.97
CA GLU A 195 -8.67 -3.87 9.35
C GLU A 195 -7.55 -4.80 9.84
N ILE A 196 -6.29 -4.35 9.78
CA ILE A 196 -5.12 -5.11 10.24
C ILE A 196 -5.22 -5.42 11.74
N ALA A 197 -5.64 -4.44 12.55
CA ALA A 197 -5.84 -4.65 13.98
C ALA A 197 -6.90 -5.74 14.24
N ALA A 198 -8.00 -5.72 13.48
CA ALA A 198 -9.03 -6.74 13.57
C ALA A 198 -8.51 -8.14 13.15
N LEU A 199 -7.67 -8.19 12.12
CA LEU A 199 -7.04 -9.40 11.58
C LEU A 199 -6.02 -10.04 12.54
N ARG A 200 -5.30 -9.22 13.31
CA ARG A 200 -4.31 -9.69 14.30
C ARG A 200 -4.93 -10.19 15.61
N ARG A 201 -6.24 -9.98 15.83
CA ARG A 201 -6.92 -10.48 17.03
C ARG A 201 -6.89 -12.00 17.08
N TRP A 202 -6.69 -12.52 18.28
CA TRP A 202 -6.79 -13.95 18.55
C TRP A 202 -8.24 -14.34 18.80
N THR A 203 -8.70 -15.40 18.14
CA THR A 203 -10.06 -15.93 18.28
C THR A 203 -10.01 -17.43 18.51
N TRP A 204 -11.08 -17.95 19.13
CA TRP A 204 -11.26 -19.37 19.38
C TRP A 204 -11.99 -20.01 18.20
N ILE A 205 -11.38 -21.03 17.62
CA ILE A 205 -12.01 -21.89 16.62
C ILE A 205 -12.89 -22.87 17.37
N ARG A 206 -14.17 -22.98 17.00
CA ARG A 206 -15.14 -23.91 17.62
C ARG A 206 -15.10 -23.83 19.17
N PRO A 207 -15.46 -22.68 19.75
CA PRO A 207 -15.31 -22.43 21.19
C PRO A 207 -15.94 -23.52 22.06
N VAL A 208 -17.13 -24.02 21.69
CA VAL A 208 -17.84 -25.09 22.39
C VAL A 208 -17.01 -26.37 22.54
N VAL A 209 -16.26 -26.76 21.49
CA VAL A 209 -15.43 -27.98 21.52
C VAL A 209 -14.19 -27.76 22.39
N ALA A 210 -13.56 -26.59 22.27
CA ALA A 210 -12.40 -26.24 23.08
C ALA A 210 -12.76 -26.16 24.58
N GLU A 211 -13.91 -25.56 24.89
CA GLU A 211 -14.45 -25.48 26.25
C GLU A 211 -14.75 -26.87 26.81
N ALA A 212 -15.44 -27.73 26.07
CA ALA A 212 -15.73 -29.09 26.51
C ALA A 212 -14.45 -29.91 26.79
N LEU A 213 -13.46 -29.84 25.89
CA LEU A 213 -12.16 -30.51 26.08
C LEU A 213 -11.41 -29.96 27.30
N ALA A 214 -11.39 -28.64 27.49
CA ALA A 214 -10.75 -28.02 28.63
C ALA A 214 -11.40 -28.46 29.95
N ILE A 215 -12.73 -28.52 30.02
CA ILE A 215 -13.47 -29.02 31.19
C ILE A 215 -13.07 -30.46 31.49
N VAL A 216 -13.08 -31.35 30.49
CA VAL A 216 -12.72 -32.76 30.68
C VAL A 216 -11.28 -32.90 31.17
N ILE A 217 -10.33 -32.17 30.58
CA ILE A 217 -8.91 -32.21 30.99
C ILE A 217 -8.74 -31.74 32.44
N VAL A 218 -9.41 -30.65 32.82
CA VAL A 218 -9.36 -30.14 34.21
C VAL A 218 -9.94 -31.16 35.19
N VAL A 219 -11.11 -31.73 34.88
CA VAL A 219 -11.76 -32.73 35.74
C VAL A 219 -10.88 -33.96 35.91
N CYS A 220 -10.31 -34.50 34.83
CA CYS A 220 -9.40 -35.64 34.88
C CYS A 220 -8.11 -35.33 35.65
N GLY A 221 -7.53 -34.15 35.45
CA GLY A 221 -6.32 -33.73 36.17
C GLY A 221 -6.54 -33.60 37.67
N VAL A 222 -7.67 -33.02 38.08
CA VAL A 222 -8.07 -32.92 39.50
C VAL A 222 -8.34 -34.31 40.08
N ALA A 223 -9.06 -35.19 39.38
CA ALA A 223 -9.31 -36.55 39.84
C ALA A 223 -8.00 -37.36 40.03
N GLY A 224 -7.06 -37.23 39.09
CA GLY A 224 -5.73 -37.86 39.21
C GLY A 224 -4.92 -37.35 40.41
N ALA A 225 -4.97 -36.04 40.67
CA ALA A 225 -4.32 -35.44 41.84
C ALA A 225 -4.93 -35.94 43.17
N ILE A 226 -6.26 -36.05 43.25
CA ILE A 226 -6.94 -36.58 44.44
C ILE A 226 -6.55 -38.05 44.67
N ALA A 227 -6.53 -38.88 43.61
CA ALA A 227 -6.13 -40.28 43.70
C ALA A 227 -4.66 -40.44 44.14
N GLY A 228 -3.76 -39.59 43.64
CA GLY A 228 -2.37 -39.54 44.10
C GLY A 228 -2.26 -39.19 45.60
N GLY A 229 -3.07 -38.24 46.07
CA GLY A 229 -3.15 -37.87 47.48
C GLY A 229 -3.64 -39.02 48.36
N MET A 230 -4.70 -39.73 47.96
CA MET A 230 -5.25 -40.87 48.70
C MET A 230 -4.27 -42.05 48.80
N THR A 231 -3.38 -42.20 47.81
CA THR A 231 -2.35 -43.24 47.79
C THR A 231 -1.03 -42.81 48.44
N GLY A 232 -0.93 -41.55 48.90
CA GLY A 232 0.30 -40.98 49.47
C GLY A 232 1.43 -40.76 48.45
N SER A 233 1.14 -40.86 47.15
CA SER A 233 2.12 -40.79 46.08
C SER A 233 2.23 -39.39 45.50
N VAL A 234 3.19 -38.61 46.03
CA VAL A 234 3.52 -37.27 45.52
C VAL A 234 3.82 -37.25 44.01
N PRO A 235 4.56 -38.23 43.43
CA PRO A 235 4.83 -38.25 41.99
C PRO A 235 3.56 -38.30 41.12
N VAL A 236 2.54 -39.05 41.55
CA VAL A 236 1.27 -39.18 40.81
C VAL A 236 0.51 -37.86 40.80
N VAL A 237 0.53 -37.13 41.91
CA VAL A 237 -0.07 -35.79 42.01
C VAL A 237 0.62 -34.82 41.04
N VAL A 238 1.94 -34.77 41.08
CA VAL A 238 2.74 -33.88 40.22
C VAL A 238 2.53 -34.19 38.74
N LEU A 239 2.57 -35.47 38.35
CA LEU A 239 2.35 -35.89 36.96
C LEU A 239 0.95 -35.56 36.46
N SER A 240 -0.08 -35.71 37.30
CA SER A 240 -1.46 -35.39 36.93
C SER A 240 -1.65 -33.90 36.65
N VAL A 241 -1.04 -33.03 37.47
CA VAL A 241 -1.08 -31.58 37.28
C VAL A 241 -0.30 -31.16 36.03
N LEU A 242 0.91 -31.68 35.83
CA LEU A 242 1.73 -31.37 34.65
C LEU A 242 1.06 -31.84 33.36
N ALA A 243 0.50 -33.06 33.34
CA ALA A 243 -0.22 -33.60 32.20
C ALA A 243 -1.48 -32.77 31.88
N GLY A 244 -2.26 -32.42 32.91
CA GLY A 244 -3.43 -31.55 32.74
C GLY A 244 -3.07 -30.16 32.19
N GLY A 245 -2.04 -29.53 32.74
CA GLY A 245 -1.54 -28.24 32.26
C GLY A 245 -1.01 -28.31 30.83
N GLY A 246 -0.24 -29.34 30.50
CA GLY A 246 0.27 -29.57 29.15
C GLY A 246 -0.84 -29.80 28.11
N LEU A 247 -1.86 -30.58 28.47
CA LEU A 247 -3.02 -30.83 27.60
C LEU A 247 -3.87 -29.57 27.41
N LEU A 248 -4.09 -28.77 28.47
CA LEU A 248 -4.77 -27.47 28.34
C LEU A 248 -4.01 -26.52 27.42
N PHE A 249 -2.69 -26.43 27.59
CA PHE A 249 -1.84 -25.65 26.70
C PHE A 249 -1.95 -26.13 25.25
N ALA A 250 -1.96 -27.44 25.01
CA ALA A 250 -2.16 -28.01 23.68
C ALA A 250 -3.54 -27.64 23.08
N VAL A 251 -4.63 -27.65 23.88
CA VAL A 251 -5.95 -27.18 23.43
C VAL A 251 -5.90 -25.69 23.05
N VAL A 252 -5.30 -24.85 23.88
CA VAL A 252 -5.15 -23.41 23.57
C VAL A 252 -4.39 -23.23 22.25
N GLN A 253 -3.24 -23.86 22.08
CA GLN A 253 -2.45 -23.75 20.85
C GLN A 253 -3.18 -24.31 19.62
N ARG A 254 -3.98 -25.36 19.80
CA ARG A 254 -4.70 -26.03 18.71
C ARG A 254 -5.92 -25.25 18.22
N PHE A 255 -6.64 -24.60 19.14
CA PHE A 255 -7.93 -23.96 18.87
C PHE A 255 -7.87 -22.43 18.84
N ARG A 256 -6.80 -21.81 19.34
CA ARG A 256 -6.62 -20.37 19.28
C ARG A 256 -5.81 -20.00 18.05
N ARG A 257 -6.38 -19.21 17.14
CA ARG A 257 -5.68 -18.69 15.95
C ARG A 257 -5.98 -17.21 15.75
N GLN A 258 -5.09 -16.53 15.04
CA GLN A 258 -5.33 -15.16 14.59
C GLN A 258 -6.35 -15.15 13.45
N VAL A 259 -7.19 -14.10 13.39
CA VAL A 259 -8.27 -13.99 12.40
C VAL A 259 -7.75 -14.06 10.97
N TRP A 260 -6.59 -13.46 10.67
CA TRP A 260 -6.02 -13.52 9.32
C TRP A 260 -5.71 -14.94 8.84
N ARG A 261 -5.25 -15.84 9.73
CA ARG A 261 -4.99 -17.24 9.36
C ARG A 261 -6.28 -17.97 8.98
N LEU A 262 -7.35 -17.70 9.71
CA LEU A 262 -8.66 -18.27 9.43
C LEU A 262 -9.23 -17.73 8.12
N GLN A 263 -9.08 -16.43 7.88
CA GLN A 263 -9.50 -15.84 6.62
C GLN A 263 -8.70 -16.40 5.44
N ALA A 264 -7.37 -16.52 5.56
CA ALA A 264 -6.52 -17.11 4.54
C ALA A 264 -7.01 -18.50 4.13
N GLU A 265 -7.25 -19.39 5.10
CA GLU A 265 -7.78 -20.75 4.87
C GLU A 265 -9.17 -20.73 4.21
N LEU A 266 -10.06 -19.82 4.61
CA LEU A 266 -11.40 -19.71 4.04
C LEU A 266 -11.40 -19.12 2.63
N THR A 267 -10.43 -18.27 2.31
CA THR A 267 -10.35 -17.59 1.01
C THR A 267 -9.48 -18.33 0.01
N GLU A 268 -8.71 -19.34 0.41
CA GLU A 268 -7.74 -20.05 -0.43
C GLU A 268 -8.31 -20.48 -1.79
N ASP A 269 -9.47 -21.14 -1.79
CA ASP A 269 -10.16 -21.61 -3.00
C ASP A 269 -10.76 -20.46 -3.85
N SER A 270 -10.89 -19.27 -3.28
CA SER A 270 -11.47 -18.09 -3.93
C SER A 270 -10.44 -17.09 -4.47
N ILE A 271 -9.14 -17.32 -4.23
CA ILE A 271 -8.07 -16.43 -4.70
C ILE A 271 -7.94 -16.58 -6.23
N ALA A 272 -8.25 -15.51 -6.95
CA ALA A 272 -8.08 -15.44 -8.39
C ALA A 272 -6.66 -14.97 -8.77
N LYS A 273 -6.06 -14.08 -7.97
CA LYS A 273 -4.70 -13.60 -8.15
C LYS A 273 -3.97 -13.57 -6.81
N PRO A 274 -2.91 -14.38 -6.61
CA PRO A 274 -2.13 -14.32 -5.40
C PRO A 274 -1.38 -12.98 -5.34
N GLY A 275 -1.33 -12.39 -4.14
CA GLY A 275 -0.51 -11.22 -3.87
C GLY A 275 0.97 -11.59 -3.72
N VAL A 276 1.79 -10.61 -3.37
CA VAL A 276 3.22 -10.84 -3.13
C VAL A 276 3.40 -11.61 -1.81
N GLU A 277 4.00 -12.81 -1.89
CA GLU A 277 4.28 -13.69 -0.74
C GLU A 277 5.41 -13.21 0.15
#